data_AF-A0A8B6DC97-F1
#
_entry.id   AF-A0A8B6DC97-F1
#
_cell.length_a   1.000
_cell.length_b   1.000
_cell.length_c   1.000
_cell.angle_alpha   90.00
_cell.angle_beta   90.00
_cell.angle_gamma   90.00
#
_symmetry.space_group_name_H-M   'P 1'
#
loop_
_entity.id
_entity.type
_entity.pdbx_description
1 polymer ?
#
loop_
_entity_poly.entity_id
_entity_poly.type
_entity_poly.pdbx_seq_one_letter_code
_entity_poly.pdbx_strand_id
1 'polypeptide(L)'
;MNSIVFLAALAVVFVQRSECAIKTWPNGVVPVAFDDSVDGFAKEKLLASMNEIQISTDNCIQFVPREAETDYVEFSTVNGLTEIPVPGVNNGKQFVKIADNLEKADMMQLLVYSLGMYNTFRRPDRDSFVNVMYDNIKDEYKQYFAISNDTTFVQSRFDYDSITFFYPYAYAKDASKPTLTAKYEGEAIPWKVSLSISDVHNLKRGYGCGGETNNRMDLLKGLSHCNFENDLCTYQNDPTADFEFQRRRGPTPTTMTGPNADYSSGIGYYLLAEARTNNMENARLLSQTIAAGEYCVRFYYHMFGDNVRKLRIMARNDGNDVLLEEMEGNQGNEWHRYTNAFTFTQPTVLVVEAIVGRSDTGDIAIDDIYIYNGKCIV
;
A
#
# COMPACT_ATOMS: atom_id res chain seq x y z
N MET A 1 21.16 -24.13 65.87
CA MET A 1 19.69 -23.94 65.96
C MET A 1 19.36 -22.57 65.40
N ASN A 2 18.54 -22.53 64.35
CA ASN A 2 17.46 -21.56 64.03
C ASN A 2 17.73 -20.05 64.19
N SER A 3 17.34 -19.12 63.32
CA SER A 3 16.61 -19.12 62.04
C SER A 3 16.70 -17.70 61.44
N ILE A 4 16.85 -17.65 60.12
CA ILE A 4 16.24 -16.75 59.11
C ILE A 4 15.42 -15.54 59.62
N VAL A 5 15.75 -14.33 59.17
CA VAL A 5 14.89 -13.43 58.37
C VAL A 5 15.79 -12.52 57.50
N PHE A 6 15.81 -12.74 56.18
CA PHE A 6 16.31 -11.80 55.18
C PHE A 6 15.12 -10.96 54.69
N LEU A 7 15.17 -9.64 54.86
CA LEU A 7 14.33 -8.72 54.10
C LEU A 7 15.10 -8.28 52.85
N ALA A 8 14.77 -8.89 51.72
CA ALA A 8 15.25 -8.47 50.41
C ALA A 8 14.46 -7.21 49.98
N ALA A 9 15.12 -6.06 49.99
CA ALA A 9 14.66 -4.92 49.21
C ALA A 9 15.05 -5.16 47.75
N LEU A 10 14.09 -5.59 46.92
CA LEU A 10 14.23 -5.55 45.47
C LEU A 10 14.32 -4.08 45.05
N ALA A 11 15.55 -3.59 44.86
CA ALA A 11 15.78 -2.48 43.95
C ALA A 11 15.60 -3.07 42.54
N VAL A 12 14.37 -2.98 42.02
CA VAL A 12 14.13 -3.09 40.59
C VAL A 12 14.89 -1.94 39.96
N VAL A 13 16.09 -2.23 39.46
CA VAL A 13 16.74 -1.35 38.49
C VAL A 13 15.88 -1.45 37.24
N PHE A 14 14.87 -0.57 37.16
CA PHE A 14 14.27 -0.21 35.90
C PHE A 14 15.39 0.42 35.07
N VAL A 15 16.07 -0.40 34.27
CA VAL A 15 16.68 0.10 33.06
C VAL A 15 15.51 0.38 32.12
N GLN A 16 14.80 1.48 32.36
CA GLN A 16 14.14 2.21 31.28
C GLN A 16 15.28 2.74 30.39
N ARG A 17 15.81 1.88 29.53
CA ARG A 17 16.33 2.37 28.27
C ARG A 17 15.10 2.59 27.41
N SER A 18 14.62 3.82 27.39
CA SER A 18 13.97 4.35 26.20
C SER A 18 14.82 3.92 25.01
N GLU A 19 14.33 2.99 24.20
CA GLU A 19 14.88 2.84 22.85
C GLU A 19 14.78 4.23 22.23
N CYS A 20 15.94 4.79 21.91
CA CYS A 20 16.06 6.13 21.36
C CYS A 20 15.28 6.15 20.03
N ALA A 21 14.61 7.26 19.72
CA ALA A 21 14.00 7.46 18.42
C ALA A 21 15.00 7.09 17.30
N ILE A 22 14.55 6.29 16.33
CA ILE A 22 15.33 5.87 15.18
C ILE A 22 15.91 7.11 14.50
N LYS A 23 17.22 7.09 14.27
CA LYS A 23 17.94 8.22 13.69
C LYS A 23 17.83 8.19 12.17
N THR A 24 17.37 9.29 11.60
CA THR A 24 17.31 9.47 10.14
C THR A 24 18.64 9.96 9.59
N TRP A 25 18.90 9.68 8.32
CA TRP A 25 20.07 10.21 7.61
C TRP A 25 19.96 11.74 7.45
N PRO A 26 21.02 12.52 7.76
CA PRO A 26 21.00 13.96 7.63
C PRO A 26 20.58 14.40 6.21
N ASN A 27 19.57 15.26 6.12
CA ASN A 27 19.02 15.78 4.87
C ASN A 27 18.53 14.71 3.88
N GLY A 28 18.26 13.48 4.34
CA GLY A 28 17.86 12.39 3.45
C GLY A 28 18.97 11.83 2.56
N VAL A 29 20.23 12.25 2.77
CA VAL A 29 21.36 11.81 1.95
C VAL A 29 22.02 10.60 2.61
N VAL A 30 22.10 9.50 1.86
CA VAL A 30 22.67 8.22 2.29
C VAL A 30 23.92 7.93 1.45
N PRO A 31 25.13 8.12 1.99
CA PRO A 31 26.35 7.71 1.32
C PRO A 31 26.42 6.17 1.24
N VAL A 32 26.72 5.66 0.05
CA VAL A 32 26.76 4.22 -0.25
C VAL A 32 28.12 3.82 -0.81
N ALA A 33 28.65 2.72 -0.31
CA ALA A 33 29.82 2.04 -0.84
C ALA A 33 29.50 0.57 -1.16
N PHE A 34 30.27 -0.01 -2.08
CA PHE A 34 30.19 -1.42 -2.44
C PHE A 34 31.56 -2.04 -2.21
N ASP A 35 31.61 -3.14 -1.47
CA ASP A 35 32.79 -3.99 -1.37
C ASP A 35 33.03 -4.75 -2.69
N ASP A 36 34.28 -5.15 -2.95
CA ASP A 36 34.68 -5.86 -4.18
C ASP A 36 33.98 -7.23 -4.32
N SER A 37 33.41 -7.76 -3.25
CA SER A 37 32.60 -8.98 -3.25
C SER A 37 31.23 -8.82 -3.94
N VAL A 38 30.74 -7.59 -4.17
CA VAL A 38 29.45 -7.36 -4.83
C VAL A 38 29.58 -7.45 -6.35
N ASP A 39 29.01 -8.49 -6.94
CA ASP A 39 29.01 -8.66 -8.39
C ASP A 39 28.15 -7.62 -9.13
N GLY A 40 28.32 -7.56 -10.46
CA GLY A 40 27.62 -6.59 -11.31
C GLY A 40 26.09 -6.71 -11.27
N PHE A 41 25.53 -7.92 -11.16
CA PHE A 41 24.08 -8.14 -11.15
C PHE A 41 23.45 -7.73 -9.82
N ALA A 42 24.09 -8.07 -8.70
CA ALA A 42 23.69 -7.62 -7.38
C ALA A 42 23.76 -6.09 -7.27
N LYS A 43 24.83 -5.50 -7.82
CA LYS A 43 24.99 -4.05 -7.88
C LYS A 43 23.90 -3.37 -8.71
N GLU A 44 23.55 -3.92 -9.88
CA GLU A 44 22.46 -3.39 -10.72
C GLU A 44 21.11 -3.43 -9.99
N LYS A 45 20.79 -4.53 -9.31
CA LYS A 45 19.56 -4.65 -8.50
C LYS A 45 19.53 -3.64 -7.35
N LEU A 46 20.66 -3.43 -6.66
CA LEU A 46 20.77 -2.43 -5.60
C LEU A 46 20.56 -1.01 -6.14
N LEU A 47 21.22 -0.64 -7.24
CA LEU A 47 21.04 0.67 -7.88
C LEU A 47 19.61 0.89 -8.36
N ALA A 48 18.98 -0.14 -8.94
CA ALA A 48 17.58 -0.07 -9.37
C ALA A 48 16.61 0.10 -8.18
N SER A 49 16.91 -0.51 -7.04
CA SER A 49 16.13 -0.38 -5.81
C SER A 49 16.29 1.00 -5.17
N MET A 50 17.52 1.52 -5.13
CA MET A 50 17.83 2.89 -4.69
C MET A 50 17.09 3.93 -5.54
N ASN A 51 17.12 3.76 -6.86
CA ASN A 51 16.43 4.64 -7.80
C ASN A 51 14.90 4.63 -7.59
N GLU A 52 14.30 3.47 -7.32
CA GLU A 52 12.87 3.38 -7.03
C GLU A 52 12.49 4.14 -5.76
N ILE A 53 13.26 4.00 -4.67
CA ILE A 53 13.04 4.77 -3.43
C ILE A 53 13.20 6.27 -3.69
N GLN A 54 14.24 6.68 -4.41
CA GLN A 54 14.49 8.07 -4.77
C GLN A 54 13.30 8.68 -5.51
N ILE A 55 12.83 8.02 -6.58
CA ILE A 55 11.69 8.49 -7.38
C ILE A 55 10.42 8.54 -6.52
N SER A 56 10.15 7.48 -5.76
CA SER A 56 8.96 7.38 -4.92
C SER A 56 8.93 8.46 -3.83
N THR A 57 10.10 8.93 -3.39
CA THR A 57 10.26 9.96 -2.37
C THR A 57 10.43 11.38 -2.93
N ASP A 58 10.17 11.60 -4.22
CA ASP A 58 10.40 12.87 -4.93
C ASP A 58 11.83 13.39 -4.80
N ASN A 59 12.81 12.47 -4.80
CA ASN A 59 14.23 12.69 -4.54
C ASN A 59 14.55 13.35 -3.19
N CYS A 60 13.65 13.27 -2.21
CA CYS A 60 13.98 13.74 -0.87
C CYS A 60 14.97 12.81 -0.16
N ILE A 61 14.85 11.51 -0.40
CA ILE A 61 15.87 10.55 0.01
C ILE A 61 16.75 10.29 -1.20
N GLN A 62 18.07 10.37 -1.02
CA GLN A 62 19.06 10.22 -2.09
C GLN A 62 20.17 9.29 -1.66
N PHE A 63 20.44 8.27 -2.49
CA PHE A 63 21.61 7.42 -2.33
C PHE A 63 22.72 7.98 -3.22
N VAL A 64 23.83 8.35 -2.60
CA VAL A 64 24.98 8.94 -3.29
C VAL A 64 26.19 8.03 -3.14
N PRO A 65 27.08 7.92 -4.15
CA PRO A 65 28.36 7.27 -3.97
C PRO A 65 29.09 7.94 -2.80
N ARG A 66 29.58 7.13 -1.87
CA ARG A 66 30.38 7.63 -0.75
C ARG A 66 31.69 8.22 -1.27
N GLU A 67 32.07 9.38 -0.73
CA GLU A 67 33.37 9.99 -0.95
C GLU A 67 34.23 9.92 0.32
N ALA A 68 33.85 10.65 1.37
CA ALA A 68 34.63 10.81 2.60
C ALA A 68 33.78 10.76 3.88
N GLU A 69 32.48 10.52 3.76
CA GLU A 69 31.53 10.51 4.86
C GLU A 69 31.88 9.42 5.88
N THR A 70 31.73 9.75 7.16
CA THR A 70 31.98 8.84 8.29
C THR A 70 30.82 7.88 8.49
N ASP A 71 29.60 8.39 8.36
CA ASP A 71 28.36 7.62 8.39
C ASP A 71 28.04 7.21 6.95
N TYR A 72 27.95 5.90 6.68
CA TYR A 72 27.63 5.38 5.35
C TYR A 72 27.18 3.93 5.41
N VAL A 73 26.48 3.49 4.36
CA VAL A 73 26.09 2.09 4.15
C VAL A 73 27.08 1.42 3.22
N GLU A 74 27.62 0.27 3.61
CA GLU A 74 28.45 -0.56 2.74
C GLU A 74 27.77 -1.90 2.46
N PHE A 75 27.62 -2.24 1.19
CA PHE A 75 27.10 -3.52 0.74
C PHE A 75 28.25 -4.50 0.48
N SER A 76 28.10 -5.73 0.97
CA SER A 76 29.01 -6.86 0.70
C SER A 76 28.21 -8.14 0.52
N THR A 77 28.76 -9.12 -0.21
CA THR A 77 28.10 -10.42 -0.37
C THR A 77 28.52 -11.40 0.73
N VAL A 78 27.61 -12.31 1.09
CA VAL A 78 27.88 -13.34 2.12
C VAL A 78 27.36 -14.70 1.68
N ASN A 79 28.15 -15.74 1.96
CA ASN A 79 27.71 -17.12 1.87
C ASN A 79 26.82 -17.45 3.08
N GLY A 80 25.50 -17.31 2.94
CA GLY A 80 24.56 -17.66 4.00
C GLY A 80 23.33 -16.75 4.02
N LEU A 81 22.83 -16.49 5.23
CA LEU A 81 21.67 -15.63 5.42
C LEU A 81 22.07 -14.15 5.42
N THR A 82 21.27 -13.36 4.70
CA THR A 82 21.31 -11.90 4.74
C THR A 82 21.17 -11.40 6.18
N GLU A 83 22.03 -10.46 6.57
CA GLU A 83 21.93 -9.79 7.88
C GLU A 83 20.99 -8.58 7.77
N ILE A 84 20.01 -8.50 8.67
CA ILE A 84 19.09 -7.36 8.75
C ILE A 84 19.86 -6.17 9.34
N PRO A 85 19.96 -5.03 8.62
CA PRO A 85 20.65 -3.87 9.14
C PRO A 85 19.90 -3.26 10.32
N VAL A 86 20.65 -2.61 11.22
CA VAL A 86 20.09 -1.75 12.26
C VAL A 86 19.24 -0.65 11.60
N PRO A 87 18.00 -0.40 12.03
CA PRO A 87 17.21 0.67 11.44
C PRO A 87 17.85 2.06 11.58
N GLY A 88 18.04 2.75 10.46
CA GLY A 88 18.50 4.14 10.42
C GLY A 88 20.02 4.32 10.55
N VAL A 89 20.44 5.56 10.81
CA VAL A 89 21.87 5.91 10.95
C VAL A 89 22.46 5.27 12.18
N ASN A 90 23.56 4.52 11.99
CA ASN A 90 24.23 3.78 13.06
C ASN A 90 25.60 4.35 13.47
N ASN A 91 25.83 5.67 13.32
CA ASN A 91 27.05 6.38 13.76
C ASN A 91 28.36 5.66 13.33
N GLY A 92 28.62 5.65 12.04
CA GLY A 92 29.78 5.07 11.39
C GLY A 92 29.41 4.22 10.19
N LYS A 93 30.32 3.31 9.83
CA LYS A 93 30.10 2.30 8.80
C LYS A 93 29.00 1.32 9.22
N GLN A 94 27.96 1.19 8.40
CA GLN A 94 26.93 0.19 8.55
C GLN A 94 27.05 -0.87 7.43
N PHE A 95 27.20 -2.13 7.82
CA PHE A 95 27.27 -3.24 6.86
C PHE A 95 25.86 -3.74 6.51
N VAL A 96 25.61 -3.93 5.22
CA VAL A 96 24.44 -4.66 4.70
C VAL A 96 24.96 -5.86 3.91
N LYS A 97 24.94 -7.03 4.54
CA LYS A 97 25.40 -8.27 3.91
C LYS A 97 24.28 -8.90 3.11
N ILE A 98 24.46 -9.01 1.80
CA ILE A 98 23.48 -9.52 0.86
C ILE A 98 23.82 -10.95 0.42
N ALA A 99 22.80 -11.81 0.35
CA ALA A 99 22.94 -13.15 -0.23
C ALA A 99 22.79 -13.09 -1.77
N ASP A 100 23.35 -14.09 -2.47
CA ASP A 100 23.43 -14.10 -3.94
C ASP A 100 22.05 -14.16 -4.63
N ASN A 101 21.03 -14.67 -3.95
CA ASN A 101 19.70 -14.94 -4.51
C ASN A 101 18.64 -13.88 -4.19
N LEU A 102 19.05 -12.70 -3.68
CA LEU A 102 18.09 -11.65 -3.35
C LEU A 102 17.50 -10.99 -4.60
N GLU A 103 16.17 -10.86 -4.62
CA GLU A 103 15.45 -10.13 -5.65
C GLU A 103 15.43 -8.62 -5.35
N LYS A 104 15.02 -7.81 -6.34
CA LYS A 104 14.93 -6.35 -6.19
C LYS A 104 14.11 -5.94 -4.96
N ALA A 105 12.97 -6.60 -4.70
CA ALA A 105 12.13 -6.32 -3.55
C ALA A 105 12.83 -6.58 -2.20
N ASP A 106 13.69 -7.60 -2.12
CA ASP A 106 14.47 -7.88 -0.92
C ASP A 106 15.57 -6.83 -0.72
N MET A 107 16.25 -6.41 -1.79
CA MET A 107 17.22 -5.31 -1.74
C MET A 107 16.57 -4.01 -1.27
N MET A 108 15.37 -3.71 -1.76
CA MET A 108 14.60 -2.55 -1.34
C MET A 108 14.16 -2.64 0.11
N GLN A 109 13.75 -3.81 0.60
CA GLN A 109 13.47 -4.04 2.01
C GLN A 109 14.70 -3.71 2.89
N LEU A 110 15.89 -4.16 2.50
CA LEU A 110 17.12 -3.86 3.26
C LEU A 110 17.45 -2.36 3.24
N LEU A 111 17.25 -1.70 2.11
CA LEU A 111 17.44 -0.25 1.98
C LEU A 111 16.49 0.53 2.89
N VAL A 112 15.19 0.20 2.93
CA VAL A 112 14.26 0.91 3.82
C VAL A 112 14.54 0.66 5.30
N TYR A 113 15.11 -0.49 5.66
CA TYR A 113 15.65 -0.69 7.00
C TYR A 113 16.82 0.27 7.28
N SER A 114 17.80 0.35 6.39
CA SER A 114 18.90 1.32 6.54
C SER A 114 18.42 2.78 6.62
N LEU A 115 17.24 3.10 6.07
CA LEU A 115 16.60 4.42 6.20
C LEU A 115 15.89 4.65 7.55
N GLY A 116 15.65 3.60 8.33
CA GLY A 116 15.01 3.69 9.64
C GLY A 116 13.65 3.03 9.74
N MET A 117 13.09 2.50 8.65
CA MET A 117 11.91 1.65 8.77
C MET A 117 12.29 0.34 9.47
N TYR A 118 11.28 -0.31 10.05
CA TYR A 118 11.41 -1.65 10.60
C TYR A 118 10.16 -2.44 10.24
N ASN A 119 10.19 -3.76 10.44
CA ASN A 119 9.08 -4.63 10.09
C ASN A 119 7.72 -4.14 10.63
N THR A 120 6.73 -3.99 9.75
CA THR A 120 5.36 -3.58 10.11
C THR A 120 4.72 -4.45 11.20
N PHE A 121 4.99 -5.76 11.24
CA PHE A 121 4.48 -6.65 12.31
C PHE A 121 5.17 -6.46 13.68
N ARG A 122 6.13 -5.54 13.82
CA ARG A 122 6.74 -5.15 15.09
C ARG A 122 6.17 -3.83 15.64
N ARG A 123 5.18 -3.23 14.99
CA ARG A 123 4.53 -2.00 15.50
C ARG A 123 3.92 -2.21 16.89
N PRO A 124 3.80 -1.16 17.73
CA PRO A 124 3.13 -1.25 19.03
C PRO A 124 1.68 -1.76 18.95
N ASP A 125 0.98 -1.47 17.86
CA ASP A 125 -0.42 -1.83 17.63
C ASP A 125 -0.61 -3.18 16.91
N ARG A 126 0.49 -3.89 16.56
CA ARG A 126 0.46 -5.06 15.65
C ARG A 126 -0.44 -6.19 16.13
N ASP A 127 -0.58 -6.37 17.45
CA ASP A 127 -1.40 -7.45 18.03
C ASP A 127 -2.90 -7.25 17.73
N SER A 128 -3.33 -6.11 17.18
CA SER A 128 -4.69 -5.95 16.67
C SER A 128 -4.90 -6.50 15.25
N PHE A 129 -3.82 -6.87 14.54
CA PHE A 129 -3.83 -7.15 13.11
C PHE A 129 -3.22 -8.51 12.75
N VAL A 130 -2.17 -8.94 13.45
CA VAL A 130 -1.46 -10.18 13.14
C VAL A 130 -1.35 -11.09 14.37
N ASN A 131 -1.24 -12.39 14.12
CA ASN A 131 -0.82 -13.39 15.11
C ASN A 131 0.65 -13.73 14.90
N VAL A 132 1.45 -13.64 15.97
CA VAL A 132 2.84 -14.10 15.98
C VAL A 132 2.93 -15.41 16.77
N MET A 133 3.29 -16.50 16.09
CA MET A 133 3.36 -17.83 16.66
C MET A 133 4.72 -18.08 17.32
N TYR A 134 4.97 -17.44 18.47
CA TYR A 134 6.28 -17.50 19.17
C TYR A 134 6.77 -18.92 19.47
N ASP A 135 5.87 -19.88 19.68
CA ASP A 135 6.23 -21.28 19.91
C ASP A 135 6.88 -21.94 18.68
N ASN A 136 6.50 -21.47 17.48
CA ASN A 136 7.03 -21.97 16.21
C ASN A 136 8.20 -21.13 15.69
N ILE A 137 8.65 -20.07 16.37
CA ILE A 137 9.83 -19.29 15.97
C ILE A 137 11.08 -19.88 16.62
N LYS A 138 12.15 -20.12 15.84
CA LYS A 138 13.45 -20.56 16.39
C LYS A 138 13.96 -19.55 17.42
N ASP A 139 14.50 -20.02 18.54
CA ASP A 139 14.69 -19.18 19.73
C ASP A 139 15.67 -18.02 19.48
N GLU A 140 16.69 -18.25 18.65
CA GLU A 140 17.68 -17.25 18.21
C GLU A 140 17.09 -16.09 17.37
N TYR A 141 15.89 -16.25 16.81
CA TYR A 141 15.26 -15.25 15.94
C TYR A 141 14.05 -14.55 16.56
N LYS A 142 13.65 -14.91 17.79
CA LYS A 142 12.49 -14.29 18.47
C LYS A 142 12.60 -12.78 18.63
N GLN A 143 13.82 -12.26 18.77
CA GLN A 143 14.09 -10.82 18.86
C GLN A 143 13.63 -10.04 17.62
N TYR A 144 13.63 -10.65 16.42
CA TYR A 144 13.16 -9.99 15.20
C TYR A 144 11.64 -9.87 15.11
N PHE A 145 10.90 -10.53 16.01
CA PHE A 145 9.44 -10.44 16.11
C PHE A 145 8.96 -9.64 17.32
N ALA A 146 9.88 -9.17 18.17
CA ALA A 146 9.56 -8.35 19.32
C ALA A 146 9.00 -6.98 18.88
N ILE A 147 7.98 -6.51 19.59
CA ILE A 147 7.40 -5.18 19.40
C ILE A 147 8.49 -4.12 19.64
N SER A 148 8.57 -3.15 18.74
CA SER A 148 9.37 -1.94 18.87
C SER A 148 8.51 -0.84 19.51
N ASN A 149 9.08 -0.06 20.43
CA ASN A 149 8.42 1.13 20.98
C ASN A 149 8.64 2.39 20.13
N ASP A 150 9.49 2.31 19.11
CA ASP A 150 9.72 3.42 18.18
C ASP A 150 8.50 3.67 17.30
N THR A 151 8.08 4.93 17.17
CA THR A 151 6.94 5.31 16.31
C THR A 151 7.32 6.27 15.18
N THR A 152 8.62 6.49 14.97
CA THR A 152 9.18 7.48 14.02
C THR A 152 8.64 7.27 12.62
N PHE A 153 8.65 6.01 12.16
CA PHE A 153 8.20 5.58 10.84
C PHE A 153 6.85 4.85 10.87
N VAL A 154 6.04 5.04 11.93
CA VAL A 154 4.75 4.37 12.13
C VAL A 154 3.64 5.42 12.25
N GLN A 155 3.40 6.14 11.14
CA GLN A 155 2.44 7.25 11.13
C GLN A 155 1.24 7.00 10.20
N SER A 156 1.22 5.85 9.51
CA SER A 156 0.11 5.35 8.70
C SER A 156 -0.69 4.27 9.43
N ARG A 157 -1.85 3.90 8.87
CA ARG A 157 -2.59 2.68 9.29
C ARG A 157 -1.72 1.43 9.12
N PHE A 158 -2.10 0.34 9.78
CA PHE A 158 -1.44 -0.95 9.60
C PHE A 158 -1.58 -1.38 8.13
N ASP A 159 -0.48 -1.81 7.52
CA ASP A 159 -0.37 -2.00 6.08
C ASP A 159 0.19 -3.38 5.76
N TYR A 160 -0.69 -4.33 5.40
CA TYR A 160 -0.29 -5.70 5.08
C TYR A 160 0.58 -5.79 3.82
N ASP A 161 0.47 -4.82 2.90
CA ASP A 161 1.23 -4.76 1.65
C ASP A 161 2.63 -4.14 1.83
N SER A 162 2.97 -3.72 3.05
CA SER A 162 4.27 -3.09 3.33
C SER A 162 5.41 -4.02 2.92
N ILE A 163 6.39 -3.45 2.22
CA ILE A 163 7.60 -4.17 1.81
C ILE A 163 8.39 -4.71 3.01
N THR A 164 8.13 -4.19 4.21
CA THR A 164 8.81 -4.56 5.45
C THR A 164 8.24 -5.83 6.10
N PHE A 165 7.25 -6.50 5.52
CA PHE A 165 6.80 -7.80 6.03
C PHE A 165 7.85 -8.90 5.80
N PHE A 166 7.88 -9.88 6.69
CA PHE A 166 8.58 -11.14 6.41
C PHE A 166 7.64 -12.09 5.69
N TYR A 167 8.25 -13.04 4.98
CA TYR A 167 7.53 -14.21 4.52
C TYR A 167 6.87 -14.92 5.74
N PRO A 168 5.58 -15.29 5.69
CA PRO A 168 4.84 -15.82 6.84
C PRO A 168 5.41 -17.07 7.54
N TYR A 169 6.32 -17.80 6.91
CA TYR A 169 7.00 -18.98 7.48
C TYR A 169 8.47 -18.72 7.80
N ALA A 170 8.93 -17.47 7.70
CA ALA A 170 10.30 -17.10 8.00
C ALA A 170 10.66 -17.51 9.44
N TYR A 171 11.84 -18.11 9.60
CA TYR A 171 12.40 -18.51 10.89
C TYR A 171 11.59 -19.57 11.67
N ALA A 172 10.73 -20.33 10.99
CA ALA A 172 9.96 -21.41 11.60
C ALA A 172 10.83 -22.56 12.14
N LYS A 173 10.45 -23.13 13.30
CA LYS A 173 10.94 -24.42 13.81
C LYS A 173 10.35 -25.56 12.96
N ASP A 174 9.04 -25.51 12.74
CA ASP A 174 8.28 -26.40 11.86
C ASP A 174 7.86 -25.62 10.61
N ALA A 175 8.54 -25.88 9.49
CA ALA A 175 8.33 -25.17 8.22
C ALA A 175 6.94 -25.44 7.60
N SER A 176 6.17 -26.41 8.09
CA SER A 176 4.79 -26.64 7.64
C SER A 176 3.78 -25.70 8.31
N LYS A 177 4.21 -24.92 9.31
CA LYS A 177 3.37 -24.00 10.07
C LYS A 177 3.91 -22.57 9.97
N PRO A 178 3.05 -21.56 9.88
CA PRO A 178 3.49 -20.17 9.82
C PRO A 178 4.05 -19.71 11.16
N THR A 179 4.92 -18.69 11.12
CA THR A 179 5.34 -17.88 12.28
C THR A 179 4.51 -16.61 12.41
N LEU A 180 3.82 -16.22 11.33
CA LEU A 180 3.03 -15.00 11.24
C LEU A 180 1.75 -15.26 10.42
N THR A 181 0.59 -14.82 10.91
CA THR A 181 -0.66 -14.83 10.14
C THR A 181 -1.41 -13.53 10.31
N ALA A 182 -2.21 -13.13 9.31
CA ALA A 182 -3.23 -12.10 9.52
C ALA A 182 -4.31 -12.60 10.48
N LYS A 183 -4.98 -11.69 11.19
CA LYS A 183 -6.11 -12.00 12.08
C LYS A 183 -7.46 -12.01 11.39
N TYR A 184 -7.63 -11.17 10.39
CA TYR A 184 -8.91 -10.98 9.72
C TYR A 184 -8.99 -11.85 8.47
N GLU A 185 -10.14 -12.48 8.28
CA GLU A 185 -10.44 -13.25 7.09
C GLU A 185 -10.45 -12.32 5.87
N GLY A 186 -9.79 -12.72 4.78
CA GLY A 186 -9.57 -11.88 3.59
C GLY A 186 -8.24 -11.12 3.57
N GLU A 187 -7.64 -10.87 4.73
CA GLU A 187 -6.30 -10.26 4.80
C GLU A 187 -5.21 -11.31 4.59
N ALA A 188 -4.25 -10.99 3.73
CA ALA A 188 -3.09 -11.82 3.47
C ALA A 188 -1.80 -11.02 3.69
N ILE A 189 -0.72 -11.71 4.00
CA ILE A 189 0.62 -11.11 3.96
C ILE A 189 1.21 -11.53 2.62
N PRO A 190 1.14 -10.68 1.59
CA PRO A 190 1.49 -11.04 0.23
C PRO A 190 3.00 -11.19 0.07
N TRP A 191 3.40 -11.70 -1.10
CA TRP A 191 4.78 -11.62 -1.54
C TRP A 191 5.17 -10.16 -1.79
N LYS A 192 6.38 -9.79 -1.38
CA LYS A 192 6.90 -8.43 -1.60
C LYS A 192 7.09 -8.19 -3.10
N VAL A 193 6.70 -7.01 -3.57
CA VAL A 193 6.89 -6.62 -4.98
C VAL A 193 7.56 -5.25 -5.06
N SER A 194 6.96 -4.23 -4.44
CA SER A 194 7.43 -2.84 -4.45
C SER A 194 7.10 -2.13 -3.13
N LEU A 195 7.48 -0.86 -3.00
CA LEU A 195 7.00 -0.02 -1.88
C LEU A 195 5.48 0.13 -1.94
N SER A 196 4.82 0.02 -0.79
CA SER A 196 3.41 0.40 -0.67
C SER A 196 3.27 1.93 -0.59
N ILE A 197 2.05 2.44 -0.75
CA ILE A 197 1.74 3.86 -0.52
C ILE A 197 2.10 4.28 0.91
N SER A 198 1.82 3.41 1.88
CA SER A 198 2.13 3.66 3.29
C SER A 198 3.63 3.66 3.56
N ASP A 199 4.41 2.79 2.91
CA ASP A 199 5.87 2.78 3.02
C ASP A 199 6.45 4.14 2.58
N VAL A 200 6.04 4.62 1.40
CA VAL A 200 6.49 5.92 0.86
C VAL A 200 6.09 7.07 1.79
N HIS A 201 4.87 7.05 2.31
CA HIS A 201 4.39 8.09 3.23
C HIS A 201 5.20 8.10 4.54
N ASN A 202 5.46 6.94 5.12
CA ASN A 202 6.25 6.84 6.35
C ASN A 202 7.69 7.33 6.12
N LEU A 203 8.31 7.01 4.98
CA LEU A 203 9.64 7.52 4.60
C LEU A 203 9.65 9.05 4.46
N LYS A 204 8.78 9.62 3.63
CA LYS A 204 8.72 11.08 3.41
C LYS A 204 8.52 11.85 4.73
N ARG A 205 7.74 11.29 5.63
CA ARG A 205 7.41 11.93 6.90
C ARG A 205 8.51 11.80 7.94
N GLY A 206 9.11 10.61 8.07
CA GLY A 206 10.24 10.39 8.96
C GLY A 206 11.43 11.29 8.62
N TYR A 207 11.65 11.57 7.33
CA TYR A 207 12.72 12.44 6.85
C TYR A 207 12.35 13.93 6.77
N GLY A 208 11.15 14.33 7.17
CA GLY A 208 10.72 15.74 7.07
C GLY A 208 10.60 16.25 5.63
N CYS A 209 10.58 15.34 4.65
CA CYS A 209 10.33 15.61 3.23
C CYS A 209 8.88 16.02 2.97
N GLY A 210 7.98 15.61 3.86
CA GLY A 210 6.66 16.22 3.94
C GLY A 210 6.84 17.61 4.53
N GLY A 211 6.84 18.65 3.69
CA GLY A 211 6.78 20.02 4.18
C GLY A 211 5.67 20.16 5.22
N GLU A 212 5.86 21.04 6.21
CA GLU A 212 4.75 21.40 7.11
C GLU A 212 3.50 21.70 6.28
N THR A 213 2.46 20.87 6.41
CA THR A 213 1.18 21.08 5.75
C THR A 213 0.36 22.20 6.40
N ASN A 214 1.01 23.24 6.95
CA ASN A 214 0.40 24.58 7.00
C ASN A 214 0.60 25.33 5.67
N ASN A 215 1.51 24.85 4.83
CA ASN A 215 1.42 24.98 3.39
C ASN A 215 1.19 23.58 2.83
N ARG A 216 -0.08 23.16 2.76
CA ARG A 216 -0.51 22.27 1.69
C ARG A 216 -0.02 22.91 0.37
N MET A 217 1.11 22.46 -0.17
CA MET A 217 1.13 22.27 -1.60
C MET A 217 0.22 21.07 -1.81
N ASP A 218 -1.01 21.42 -2.08
CA ASP A 218 -2.13 20.54 -2.18
C ASP A 218 -1.96 19.78 -3.50
N LEU A 219 -1.08 18.77 -3.53
CA LEU A 219 -1.10 17.75 -4.57
C LEU A 219 -2.43 16.99 -4.52
N LEU A 220 -3.12 17.04 -3.36
CA LEU A 220 -4.51 16.66 -3.16
C LEU A 220 -5.54 17.76 -3.48
N LYS A 221 -5.14 18.95 -3.98
CA LYS A 221 -6.10 19.90 -4.57
C LYS A 221 -6.39 19.31 -5.92
N GLY A 222 -7.46 18.56 -5.97
CA GLY A 222 -7.88 17.85 -7.17
C GLY A 222 -7.46 16.38 -7.20
N LEU A 223 -7.04 15.77 -6.09
CA LEU A 223 -7.10 14.31 -5.93
C LEU A 223 -8.48 13.98 -5.32
N SER A 224 -9.45 13.64 -6.15
CA SER A 224 -10.69 13.02 -5.69
C SER A 224 -10.48 11.51 -5.71
N HIS A 225 -10.23 10.92 -4.55
CA HIS A 225 -10.22 9.46 -4.38
C HIS A 225 -11.44 9.03 -3.58
N CYS A 226 -12.16 8.02 -4.07
CA CYS A 226 -13.23 7.38 -3.32
C CYS A 226 -13.18 5.86 -3.47
N ASN A 227 -12.99 5.20 -2.33
CA ASN A 227 -12.95 3.74 -2.18
C ASN A 227 -14.20 3.19 -1.49
N PHE A 228 -15.24 4.01 -1.33
CA PHE A 228 -16.54 3.62 -0.78
C PHE A 228 -16.54 2.99 0.62
N GLU A 229 -15.46 3.03 1.39
CA GLU A 229 -15.37 2.31 2.67
C GLU A 229 -16.30 2.83 3.76
N ASN A 230 -16.70 4.11 3.70
CA ASN A 230 -17.62 4.71 4.68
C ASN A 230 -18.94 5.16 4.04
N ASP A 231 -18.87 5.80 2.88
CA ASP A 231 -20.00 6.40 2.15
C ASP A 231 -19.63 6.60 0.66
N LEU A 232 -20.41 7.39 -0.09
CA LEU A 232 -20.14 7.73 -1.49
C LEU A 232 -19.11 8.86 -1.67
N CYS A 233 -18.43 9.29 -0.61
CA CYS A 233 -17.53 10.44 -0.59
C CYS A 233 -18.24 11.72 -1.08
N THR A 234 -17.81 12.28 -2.21
CA THR A 234 -18.44 13.42 -2.89
C THR A 234 -19.31 13.02 -4.08
N TYR A 235 -19.40 11.72 -4.38
CA TYR A 235 -20.24 11.20 -5.45
C TYR A 235 -21.69 11.10 -5.01
N GLN A 236 -22.59 11.16 -5.99
CA GLN A 236 -24.02 11.00 -5.77
C GLN A 236 -24.63 10.17 -6.89
N ASN A 237 -25.63 9.35 -6.56
CA ASN A 237 -26.47 8.73 -7.57
C ASN A 237 -27.21 9.81 -8.36
N ASP A 238 -27.29 9.66 -9.68
CA ASP A 238 -28.07 10.55 -10.53
C ASP A 238 -29.56 10.26 -10.32
N PRO A 239 -30.35 11.23 -9.82
CA PRO A 239 -31.79 11.04 -9.61
C PRO A 239 -32.59 10.88 -10.92
N THR A 240 -31.95 11.10 -12.07
CA THR A 240 -32.55 10.89 -13.40
C THR A 240 -32.26 9.53 -14.02
N ALA A 241 -31.40 8.72 -13.38
CA ALA A 241 -31.17 7.34 -13.77
C ALA A 241 -32.35 6.45 -13.41
N ASP A 242 -32.46 5.29 -14.05
CA ASP A 242 -33.54 4.34 -13.79
C ASP A 242 -33.42 3.72 -12.39
N PHE A 243 -32.19 3.48 -11.92
CA PHE A 243 -31.90 2.99 -10.57
C PHE A 243 -30.54 3.48 -10.03
N GLU A 244 -30.28 3.19 -8.76
CA GLU A 244 -29.09 3.64 -8.03
C GLU A 244 -27.98 2.58 -8.00
N PHE A 245 -26.72 3.03 -8.00
CA PHE A 245 -25.62 2.18 -7.57
C PHE A 245 -25.80 1.85 -6.08
N GLN A 246 -25.71 0.56 -5.75
CA GLN A 246 -25.81 0.08 -4.39
C GLN A 246 -24.42 -0.15 -3.81
N ARG A 247 -24.14 0.48 -2.68
CA ARG A 247 -22.93 0.22 -1.91
C ARG A 247 -23.04 -1.14 -1.23
N ARG A 248 -22.09 -2.04 -1.54
CA ARG A 248 -22.17 -3.45 -1.15
C ARG A 248 -20.84 -3.98 -0.63
N ARG A 249 -20.94 -4.99 0.22
CA ARG A 249 -19.83 -5.78 0.76
C ARG A 249 -20.07 -7.27 0.47
N GLY A 250 -19.01 -7.99 0.14
CA GLY A 250 -19.08 -9.42 -0.21
C GLY A 250 -19.70 -9.68 -1.59
N PRO A 251 -20.09 -10.92 -1.91
CA PRO A 251 -20.46 -11.28 -3.28
C PRO A 251 -21.76 -10.64 -3.76
N THR A 252 -21.88 -10.49 -5.08
CA THR A 252 -23.16 -10.19 -5.74
C THR A 252 -24.21 -11.25 -5.39
N PRO A 253 -25.51 -10.91 -5.42
CA PRO A 253 -26.55 -11.86 -5.03
C PRO A 253 -26.79 -12.95 -6.07
N THR A 254 -26.39 -12.68 -7.30
CA THR A 254 -26.65 -13.42 -8.54
C THR A 254 -25.47 -14.34 -8.82
N THR A 255 -25.78 -15.62 -9.06
CA THR A 255 -24.76 -16.62 -9.37
C THR A 255 -24.24 -16.42 -10.78
N MET A 256 -22.98 -16.79 -11.04
CA MET A 256 -22.31 -16.61 -12.35
C MET A 256 -22.15 -15.14 -12.78
N THR A 257 -22.23 -14.22 -11.82
CA THR A 257 -21.79 -12.83 -11.96
C THR A 257 -20.65 -12.57 -10.97
N GLY A 258 -20.23 -11.33 -10.86
CA GLY A 258 -19.31 -10.89 -9.82
C GLY A 258 -19.44 -9.40 -9.58
N PRO A 259 -18.64 -8.86 -8.64
CA PRO A 259 -17.50 -9.50 -8.00
C PRO A 259 -17.89 -10.31 -6.74
N ASN A 260 -16.96 -11.14 -6.24
CA ASN A 260 -17.11 -11.83 -4.96
C ASN A 260 -16.75 -10.95 -3.75
N ALA A 261 -16.05 -9.84 -3.99
CA ALA A 261 -15.58 -8.87 -2.99
C ALA A 261 -15.16 -7.56 -3.67
N ASP A 262 -14.95 -6.49 -2.90
CA ASP A 262 -14.34 -5.22 -3.35
C ASP A 262 -12.93 -5.42 -3.94
N TYR A 263 -12.42 -4.40 -4.62
CA TYR A 263 -11.08 -4.41 -5.18
C TYR A 263 -10.02 -4.10 -4.10
N SER A 264 -10.26 -3.10 -3.25
CA SER A 264 -9.22 -2.53 -2.38
C SER A 264 -8.69 -3.52 -1.34
N SER A 265 -9.59 -4.26 -0.69
CA SER A 265 -9.28 -5.09 0.48
C SER A 265 -9.80 -6.52 0.40
N GLY A 266 -10.75 -6.79 -0.52
CA GLY A 266 -11.42 -8.10 -0.61
C GLY A 266 -12.45 -8.36 0.50
N ILE A 267 -12.65 -7.42 1.44
CA ILE A 267 -13.68 -7.44 2.48
C ILE A 267 -14.34 -6.08 2.72
N GLY A 268 -14.05 -5.09 1.89
CA GLY A 268 -14.52 -3.71 1.96
C GLY A 268 -15.80 -3.50 1.15
N TYR A 269 -15.99 -2.28 0.69
CA TYR A 269 -17.20 -1.86 0.00
C TYR A 269 -16.92 -1.43 -1.44
N TYR A 270 -17.81 -1.80 -2.35
CA TYR A 270 -17.80 -1.36 -3.74
C TYR A 270 -19.20 -0.92 -4.16
N LEU A 271 -19.32 -0.31 -5.35
CA LEU A 271 -20.62 0.05 -5.92
C LEU A 271 -21.07 -0.99 -6.95
N LEU A 272 -22.29 -1.48 -6.78
CA LEU A 272 -22.91 -2.48 -7.63
C LEU A 272 -24.10 -1.88 -8.39
N ALA A 273 -24.10 -2.01 -9.71
CA ALA A 273 -25.29 -1.93 -10.54
C ALA A 273 -25.85 -3.34 -10.71
N GLU A 274 -26.86 -3.69 -9.92
CA GLU A 274 -27.44 -5.04 -9.85
C GLU A 274 -28.45 -5.26 -11.00
N ALA A 275 -28.26 -6.32 -11.78
CA ALA A 275 -29.12 -6.67 -12.91
C ALA A 275 -30.35 -7.52 -12.52
N ARG A 276 -30.39 -8.10 -11.32
CA ARG A 276 -31.50 -8.97 -10.87
C ARG A 276 -32.87 -8.29 -10.95
N THR A 277 -32.93 -7.03 -10.52
CA THR A 277 -34.18 -6.27 -10.41
C THR A 277 -34.33 -5.22 -11.50
N ASN A 278 -33.34 -5.08 -12.39
CA ASN A 278 -33.27 -4.01 -13.38
C ASN A 278 -33.03 -4.60 -14.78
N ASN A 279 -33.72 -4.13 -15.81
CA ASN A 279 -33.68 -4.73 -17.14
C ASN A 279 -33.49 -3.69 -18.24
N MET A 280 -32.34 -3.71 -18.91
CA MET A 280 -31.97 -2.73 -19.94
C MET A 280 -31.98 -1.27 -19.46
N GLU A 281 -31.96 -1.09 -18.15
CA GLU A 281 -31.99 0.16 -17.40
C GLU A 281 -30.56 0.59 -17.03
N ASN A 282 -30.41 1.84 -16.58
CA ASN A 282 -29.12 2.38 -16.14
C ASN A 282 -29.06 2.80 -14.67
N ALA A 283 -27.86 2.67 -14.10
CA ALA A 283 -27.45 3.36 -12.91
C ALA A 283 -26.33 4.34 -13.25
N ARG A 284 -26.38 5.53 -12.66
CA ARG A 284 -25.40 6.59 -12.94
C ARG A 284 -24.86 7.18 -11.65
N LEU A 285 -23.54 7.28 -11.59
CA LEU A 285 -22.82 7.93 -10.51
C LEU A 285 -22.23 9.24 -11.02
N LEU A 286 -22.53 10.33 -10.32
CA LEU A 286 -22.08 11.68 -10.64
C LEU A 286 -20.94 12.08 -9.71
N SER A 287 -19.84 12.58 -10.28
CA SER A 287 -18.83 13.29 -9.50
C SER A 287 -19.33 14.67 -9.07
N GLN A 288 -18.59 15.31 -8.17
CA GLN A 288 -18.61 16.76 -8.04
C GLN A 288 -18.25 17.45 -9.37
N THR A 289 -18.59 18.73 -9.50
CA THR A 289 -18.14 19.54 -10.66
C THR A 289 -16.63 19.71 -10.63
N ILE A 290 -15.98 19.23 -11.69
CA ILE A 290 -14.55 19.31 -11.97
C ILE A 290 -14.30 20.59 -12.76
N ALA A 291 -13.29 21.38 -12.38
CA ALA A 291 -12.94 22.59 -13.11
C ALA A 291 -12.32 22.28 -14.48
N ALA A 292 -12.30 23.24 -15.40
CA ALA A 292 -11.57 23.10 -16.65
C ALA A 292 -10.08 22.80 -16.40
N GLY A 293 -9.50 21.85 -17.13
CA GLY A 293 -8.14 21.37 -16.94
C GLY A 293 -7.89 20.00 -17.58
N GLU A 294 -6.65 19.53 -17.49
CA GLU A 294 -6.27 18.16 -17.85
C GLU A 294 -6.34 17.28 -16.60
N TYR A 295 -6.93 16.10 -16.69
CA TYR A 295 -7.13 15.18 -15.58
C TYR A 295 -6.86 13.73 -15.97
N CYS A 296 -6.28 12.95 -15.06
CA CYS A 296 -6.23 11.51 -15.17
C CYS A 296 -7.38 10.90 -14.37
N VAL A 297 -8.17 10.05 -15.02
CA VAL A 297 -9.23 9.27 -14.39
C VAL A 297 -8.79 7.81 -14.35
N ARG A 298 -8.84 7.21 -13.16
CA ARG A 298 -8.57 5.80 -12.95
C ARG A 298 -9.63 5.20 -12.04
N PHE A 299 -10.06 3.99 -12.30
CA PHE A 299 -10.92 3.24 -11.39
C PHE A 299 -10.83 1.74 -11.68
N TYR A 300 -11.40 0.94 -10.80
CA TYR A 300 -11.52 -0.49 -10.98
C TYR A 300 -12.95 -0.86 -11.31
N TYR A 301 -13.13 -1.82 -12.21
CA TYR A 301 -14.44 -2.30 -12.63
C TYR A 301 -14.46 -3.81 -12.76
N HIS A 302 -15.64 -4.39 -12.56
CA HIS A 302 -15.90 -5.81 -12.74
C HIS A 302 -17.12 -5.98 -13.65
N MET A 303 -16.95 -6.72 -14.74
CA MET A 303 -17.94 -6.91 -15.80
C MET A 303 -17.96 -8.40 -16.19
N PHE A 304 -18.65 -9.22 -15.41
CA PHE A 304 -18.70 -10.67 -15.61
C PHE A 304 -20.13 -11.22 -15.61
N GLY A 305 -20.47 -11.99 -16.65
CA GLY A 305 -21.76 -12.66 -16.80
C GLY A 305 -22.27 -12.66 -18.24
N ASP A 306 -23.24 -13.52 -18.54
CA ASP A 306 -23.70 -13.78 -19.91
C ASP A 306 -24.45 -12.61 -20.58
N ASN A 307 -24.93 -11.65 -19.78
CA ASN A 307 -25.71 -10.51 -20.27
C ASN A 307 -25.16 -9.18 -19.78
N VAL A 308 -23.89 -9.11 -19.39
CA VAL A 308 -23.25 -7.82 -19.09
C VAL A 308 -23.29 -6.94 -20.33
N ARG A 309 -23.68 -5.68 -20.17
CA ARG A 309 -23.93 -4.77 -21.29
C ARG A 309 -22.87 -3.69 -21.39
N LYS A 310 -23.05 -2.52 -20.79
CA LYS A 310 -22.15 -1.38 -21.05
C LYS A 310 -21.78 -0.64 -19.77
N LEU A 311 -20.50 -0.29 -19.63
CA LEU A 311 -20.01 0.67 -18.66
C LEU A 311 -19.44 1.86 -19.42
N ARG A 312 -20.00 3.04 -19.19
CA ARG A 312 -19.68 4.27 -19.91
C ARG A 312 -19.11 5.32 -19.00
N ILE A 313 -18.16 6.05 -19.54
CA ILE A 313 -17.60 7.25 -18.92
C ILE A 313 -17.99 8.42 -19.79
N MET A 314 -18.65 9.42 -19.20
CA MET A 314 -19.16 10.59 -19.90
C MET A 314 -18.77 11.89 -19.20
N ALA A 315 -18.68 12.96 -19.99
CA ALA A 315 -18.57 14.33 -19.52
C ALA A 315 -19.95 15.01 -19.61
N ARG A 316 -20.48 15.46 -18.48
CA ARG A 316 -21.69 16.29 -18.43
C ARG A 316 -21.32 17.76 -18.35
N ASN A 317 -21.73 18.50 -19.38
CA ASN A 317 -21.50 19.93 -19.56
C ASN A 317 -22.83 20.64 -19.78
N ASP A 318 -23.19 21.56 -18.89
CA ASP A 318 -24.45 22.34 -18.98
C ASP A 318 -25.70 21.44 -19.14
N GLY A 319 -25.71 20.27 -18.50
CA GLY A 319 -26.79 19.29 -18.56
C GLY A 319 -26.75 18.33 -19.77
N ASN A 320 -25.81 18.49 -20.69
CA ASN A 320 -25.63 17.58 -21.82
C ASN A 320 -24.50 16.58 -21.57
N ASP A 321 -24.77 15.30 -21.82
CA ASP A 321 -23.79 14.22 -21.67
C ASP A 321 -23.06 13.95 -22.99
N VAL A 322 -21.73 13.89 -22.92
CA VAL A 322 -20.85 13.52 -24.03
C VAL A 322 -20.13 12.23 -23.66
N LEU A 323 -20.23 11.21 -24.51
CA LEU A 323 -19.53 9.94 -24.34
C LEU A 323 -18.02 10.14 -24.52
N LEU A 324 -17.24 9.71 -23.52
CA LEU A 324 -15.79 9.70 -23.56
C LEU A 324 -15.25 8.31 -23.86
N GLU A 325 -15.80 7.29 -23.21
CA GLU A 325 -15.35 5.90 -23.32
C GLU A 325 -16.51 4.93 -23.05
N GLU A 326 -16.47 3.76 -23.68
CA GLU A 326 -17.42 2.67 -23.46
C GLU A 326 -16.70 1.33 -23.39
N MET A 327 -16.92 0.59 -22.31
CA MET A 327 -16.61 -0.83 -22.19
C MET A 327 -17.89 -1.62 -22.41
N GLU A 328 -17.82 -2.71 -23.17
CA GLU A 328 -18.98 -3.52 -23.53
C GLU A 328 -18.74 -5.00 -23.27
N GLY A 329 -19.80 -5.69 -22.84
CA GLY A 329 -19.84 -7.14 -22.69
C GLY A 329 -19.10 -7.67 -21.47
N ASN A 330 -18.97 -8.99 -21.44
CA ASN A 330 -18.21 -9.73 -20.44
C ASN A 330 -16.70 -9.51 -20.67
N GLN A 331 -15.99 -9.09 -19.63
CA GLN A 331 -14.55 -8.81 -19.62
C GLN A 331 -13.73 -9.89 -18.89
N GLY A 332 -14.41 -10.82 -18.19
CA GLY A 332 -13.79 -11.85 -17.37
C GLY A 332 -14.15 -11.71 -15.90
N ASN A 333 -13.94 -12.79 -15.13
CA ASN A 333 -14.25 -12.81 -13.70
C ASN A 333 -13.06 -12.30 -12.86
N GLU A 334 -12.63 -11.07 -13.13
CA GLU A 334 -11.58 -10.38 -12.38
C GLU A 334 -11.85 -8.87 -12.34
N TRP A 335 -11.23 -8.18 -11.38
CA TRP A 335 -11.25 -6.72 -11.36
C TRP A 335 -10.29 -6.18 -12.42
N HIS A 336 -10.81 -5.35 -13.31
CA HIS A 336 -10.04 -4.69 -14.35
C HIS A 336 -9.79 -3.23 -13.97
N ARG A 337 -8.63 -2.71 -14.37
CA ARG A 337 -8.25 -1.32 -14.14
C ARG A 337 -8.52 -0.49 -15.39
N TYR A 338 -9.32 0.56 -15.26
CA TYR A 338 -9.43 1.63 -16.25
C TYR A 338 -8.47 2.78 -15.91
N THR A 339 -7.78 3.33 -16.90
CA THR A 339 -6.94 4.53 -16.76
C THR A 339 -6.95 5.31 -18.06
N ASN A 340 -7.36 6.58 -18.04
CA ASN A 340 -7.26 7.48 -19.20
C ASN A 340 -7.15 8.95 -18.78
N ALA A 341 -6.53 9.78 -19.62
CA ALA A 341 -6.41 11.21 -19.42
C ALA A 341 -7.43 11.98 -20.27
N PHE A 342 -8.12 12.95 -19.65
CA PHE A 342 -9.12 13.80 -20.28
C PHE A 342 -8.77 15.26 -20.12
N THR A 343 -9.07 16.06 -21.15
CA THR A 343 -8.94 17.52 -21.09
C THR A 343 -10.33 18.14 -21.16
N PHE A 344 -10.74 18.78 -20.06
CA PHE A 344 -12.01 19.51 -19.98
C PHE A 344 -11.77 21.00 -20.24
N THR A 345 -12.49 21.57 -21.20
CA THR A 345 -12.37 22.99 -21.58
C THR A 345 -13.28 23.91 -20.77
N GLN A 346 -14.18 23.35 -19.97
CA GLN A 346 -15.14 24.04 -19.11
C GLN A 346 -15.41 23.19 -17.84
N PRO A 347 -16.11 23.73 -16.82
CA PRO A 347 -16.53 22.92 -15.68
C PRO A 347 -17.40 21.74 -16.12
N THR A 348 -17.05 20.54 -15.67
CA THR A 348 -17.63 19.27 -16.14
C THR A 348 -17.97 18.37 -14.95
N VAL A 349 -19.06 17.63 -15.03
CA VAL A 349 -19.33 16.51 -14.11
C VAL A 349 -18.96 15.21 -14.82
N LEU A 350 -18.08 14.40 -14.22
CA LEU A 350 -17.81 13.06 -14.72
C LEU A 350 -18.99 12.16 -14.36
N VAL A 351 -19.49 11.41 -15.32
CA VAL A 351 -20.58 10.46 -15.12
C VAL A 351 -20.10 9.06 -15.45
N VAL A 352 -20.20 8.16 -14.48
CA VAL A 352 -20.02 6.72 -14.67
C VAL A 352 -21.40 6.10 -14.80
N GLU A 353 -21.73 5.55 -15.95
CA GLU A 353 -23.02 4.91 -16.23
C GLU A 353 -22.83 3.40 -16.45
N ALA A 354 -23.48 2.60 -15.61
CA ALA A 354 -23.63 1.18 -15.83
C ALA A 354 -25.01 0.92 -16.44
N ILE A 355 -25.04 0.28 -17.59
CA ILE A 355 -26.26 -0.20 -18.23
C ILE A 355 -26.28 -1.71 -18.08
N VAL A 356 -27.28 -2.23 -17.37
CA VAL A 356 -27.41 -3.68 -17.14
C VAL A 356 -28.07 -4.37 -18.34
N GLY A 357 -27.91 -5.69 -18.38
CA GLY A 357 -28.45 -6.58 -19.40
C GLY A 357 -29.96 -6.80 -19.34
N ARG A 358 -30.43 -7.78 -20.12
CA ARG A 358 -31.83 -8.24 -20.10
C ARG A 358 -32.13 -9.29 -19.04
N SER A 359 -31.09 -9.86 -18.43
CA SER A 359 -31.19 -10.89 -17.39
C SER A 359 -30.41 -10.48 -16.16
N ASP A 360 -30.59 -11.24 -15.09
CA ASP A 360 -29.93 -11.08 -13.79
C ASP A 360 -28.43 -11.41 -13.81
N THR A 361 -27.90 -11.93 -14.93
CA THR A 361 -26.48 -12.29 -15.09
C THR A 361 -25.66 -11.17 -15.74
N GLY A 362 -25.98 -9.92 -15.46
CA GLY A 362 -25.45 -8.74 -16.14
C GLY A 362 -24.94 -7.65 -15.22
N ASP A 363 -24.53 -8.01 -14.01
CA ASP A 363 -24.04 -7.05 -13.01
C ASP A 363 -22.79 -6.32 -13.48
N ILE A 364 -22.67 -5.08 -13.02
CA ILE A 364 -21.48 -4.26 -13.22
C ILE A 364 -21.11 -3.66 -11.88
N ALA A 365 -19.85 -3.81 -11.48
CA ALA A 365 -19.33 -3.19 -10.27
C ALA A 365 -18.20 -2.21 -10.58
N ILE A 366 -18.07 -1.20 -9.74
CA ILE A 366 -16.95 -0.25 -9.76
C ILE A 366 -16.41 -0.05 -8.35
N ASP A 367 -15.13 0.26 -8.26
CA ASP A 367 -14.43 0.52 -7.00
C ASP A 367 -13.25 1.47 -7.21
N ASP A 368 -12.77 2.07 -6.12
CA ASP A 368 -11.52 2.83 -6.08
C ASP A 368 -11.41 3.88 -7.21
N ILE A 369 -12.32 4.86 -7.22
CA ILE A 369 -12.32 5.92 -8.23
C ILE A 369 -11.33 7.01 -7.86
N TYR A 370 -10.47 7.33 -8.81
CA TYR A 370 -9.44 8.33 -8.72
C TYR A 370 -9.55 9.36 -9.85
N ILE A 371 -9.58 10.64 -9.49
CA ILE A 371 -9.49 11.76 -10.43
C ILE A 371 -8.35 12.66 -9.98
N TYR A 372 -7.37 12.85 -10.85
CA TYR A 372 -6.12 13.57 -10.58
C TYR A 372 -5.93 14.70 -11.57
N ASN A 373 -5.34 15.82 -11.14
CA ASN A 373 -4.88 16.85 -12.08
C ASN A 373 -3.67 16.38 -12.90
N GLY A 374 -3.70 16.63 -14.20
CA GLY A 374 -2.62 16.34 -15.15
C GLY A 374 -2.74 15.00 -15.85
N LYS A 375 -1.67 14.58 -16.52
CA LYS A 375 -1.60 13.33 -17.28
C LYS A 375 -1.56 12.10 -16.37
N CYS A 376 -2.01 10.96 -16.90
CA CYS A 376 -1.81 9.68 -16.23
C CYS A 376 -0.33 9.34 -16.17
N ILE A 377 0.18 9.10 -14.96
CA ILE A 377 1.51 8.55 -14.72
C ILE A 377 1.38 7.04 -14.92
N VAL A 378 2.11 6.52 -15.91
CA VAL A 378 2.08 5.10 -16.31
C VAL A 378 3.02 4.30 -15.43
#